data_AF-A0A950H949-F1
#
_entry.id   AF-A0A950H949-F1
#
_cell.length_a   1.000
_cell.length_b   1.000
_cell.length_c   1.000
_cell.angle_alpha   90.00
_cell.angle_beta   90.00
_cell.angle_gamma   90.00
#
_symmetry.space_group_name_H-M   'P 1'
#
loop_
_entity.id
_entity.type
_entity.pdbx_description
1 polymer ?
#
loop_
_entity_poly.entity_id
_entity_poly.type
_entity_poly.pdbx_seq_one_letter_code
_entity_poly.pdbx_strand_id
1 'polypeptide(L)'
;MPHWLPLTNHDRVNLVAYVKHFSPRWLKEKSGTPIEIPKEPEPTADRIKVGQTLYQKLECWKCHGVEGRGNGPSADTLTDDENRPIRPFNFHDSEKFKCGTADWQMYKDFMTGLDGSPMPSFVDNVKPDEAWDLVFYLRTLQPMNSKEKQIAKQLGLKPIAGAAQPPANNPQ
;
A
#
# COMPACT_ATOMS: atom_id res chain seq x y z
N MET A 1 13.43 5.46 -8.60
CA MET A 1 13.08 6.45 -9.64
C MET A 1 13.31 7.83 -9.06
N PRO A 2 14.19 8.66 -9.64
CA PRO A 2 14.36 10.04 -9.18
C PRO A 2 13.09 10.87 -9.46
N HIS A 3 12.97 12.03 -8.82
CA HIS A 3 11.91 12.98 -9.12
C HIS A 3 12.23 13.78 -10.40
N TRP A 4 11.21 14.06 -11.22
CA TRP A 4 11.36 14.78 -12.49
C TRP A 4 11.08 16.30 -12.39
N LEU A 5 11.22 16.87 -11.18
CA LEU A 5 11.02 18.29 -10.92
C LEU A 5 11.82 19.25 -11.83
N PRO A 6 13.05 18.92 -12.28
CA PRO A 6 13.78 19.80 -13.20
C PRO A 6 13.15 19.96 -14.59
N LEU A 7 12.20 19.11 -15.00
CA LEU A 7 11.57 19.19 -16.31
C LEU A 7 10.46 20.25 -16.35
N THR A 8 10.39 20.97 -17.47
CA THR A 8 9.28 21.88 -17.72
C THR A 8 7.95 21.13 -17.80
N ASN A 9 6.83 21.84 -17.65
CA ASN A 9 5.51 21.23 -17.84
C ASN A 9 5.35 20.67 -19.27
N HIS A 10 5.89 21.37 -20.27
CA HIS A 10 5.84 20.94 -21.67
C HIS A 10 6.60 19.62 -21.87
N ASP A 11 7.82 19.52 -21.33
CA ASP A 11 8.62 18.29 -21.44
C ASP A 11 7.97 17.11 -20.74
N ARG A 12 7.34 17.34 -19.58
CA ARG A 12 6.59 16.30 -18.87
C ARG A 12 5.40 15.78 -19.70
N VAL A 13 4.68 16.66 -20.39
CA VAL A 13 3.59 16.25 -21.30
C VAL A 13 4.14 15.45 -22.49
N ASN A 14 5.26 15.88 -23.08
CA ASN A 14 5.90 15.15 -24.18
C ASN A 14 6.38 13.77 -23.74
N LEU A 15 6.94 13.64 -22.53
CA LEU A 15 7.32 12.35 -21.96
C LEU A 15 6.13 11.44 -21.73
N VAL A 16 4.98 11.96 -21.28
CA VAL A 16 3.75 11.16 -21.17
C VAL A 16 3.35 10.60 -22.54
N ALA A 17 3.36 11.44 -23.59
CA ALA A 17 3.05 10.99 -24.94
C ALA A 17 4.04 9.90 -25.42
N TYR A 18 5.32 10.07 -25.15
CA TYR A 18 6.36 9.10 -25.48
C TYR A 18 6.19 7.76 -24.75
N VAL A 19 5.93 7.77 -23.44
CA VAL A 19 5.72 6.54 -22.66
C VAL A 19 4.47 5.78 -23.14
N LYS A 20 3.39 6.49 -23.48
CA LYS A 20 2.16 5.85 -24.01
C LYS A 20 2.39 5.13 -25.34
N HIS A 21 3.39 5.54 -26.12
CA HIS A 21 3.70 4.87 -27.39
C HIS A 21 4.21 3.43 -27.21
N PHE A 22 4.81 3.09 -26.06
CA PHE A 22 5.34 1.74 -25.82
C PHE A 22 4.28 0.64 -25.70
N SER A 23 3.01 0.98 -25.51
CA SER A 23 1.94 -0.01 -25.40
C SER A 23 0.81 0.28 -26.39
N PRO A 24 0.47 -0.67 -27.29
CA PRO A 24 -0.64 -0.50 -28.23
C PRO A 24 -2.01 -0.43 -27.53
N ARG A 25 -2.10 -0.78 -26.23
CA ARG A 25 -3.33 -0.67 -25.44
C ARG A 25 -3.86 0.76 -25.44
N TRP A 26 -2.99 1.77 -25.40
CA TRP A 26 -3.40 3.18 -25.41
C TRP A 26 -4.09 3.65 -26.70
N LEU A 27 -4.02 2.86 -27.79
CA LEU A 27 -4.74 3.14 -29.03
C LEU A 27 -6.18 2.60 -29.01
N LYS A 28 -6.44 1.57 -28.21
CA LYS A 28 -7.68 0.78 -28.24
C LYS A 28 -8.51 0.95 -26.98
N GLU A 29 -7.85 1.12 -25.84
CA GLU A 29 -8.46 1.18 -24.53
C GLU A 29 -8.54 2.62 -24.03
N LYS A 30 -9.62 2.91 -23.31
CA LYS A 30 -9.78 4.16 -22.57
C LYS A 30 -9.35 3.92 -21.13
N SER A 31 -8.82 4.96 -20.49
CA SER A 31 -8.59 4.94 -19.05
C SER A 31 -9.88 4.63 -18.31
N GLY A 32 -9.77 3.85 -17.23
CA GLY A 32 -10.89 3.61 -16.32
C GLY A 32 -11.37 4.90 -15.64
N THR A 33 -12.58 4.84 -15.07
CA THR A 33 -13.12 5.95 -14.26
C THR A 33 -12.25 6.14 -13.02
N PRO A 34 -11.73 7.35 -12.76
CA PRO A 34 -11.00 7.63 -11.53
C PRO A 34 -11.85 7.33 -10.30
N ILE A 35 -11.27 6.70 -9.29
CA ILE A 35 -11.96 6.49 -8.02
C ILE A 35 -12.21 7.84 -7.32
N GLU A 36 -13.33 7.93 -6.62
CA GLU A 36 -13.55 9.02 -5.66
C GLU A 36 -12.87 8.66 -4.34
N ILE A 37 -12.02 9.56 -3.84
CA ILE A 37 -11.40 9.43 -2.52
C ILE A 37 -12.19 10.33 -1.57
N PRO A 38 -12.99 9.77 -0.65
CA PRO A 38 -13.72 10.59 0.30
C PRO A 38 -12.74 11.32 1.21
N LYS A 39 -13.18 12.44 1.79
CA LYS A 39 -12.38 13.20 2.75
C LYS A 39 -11.90 12.29 3.89
N GLU A 40 -10.62 12.39 4.21
CA GLU A 40 -10.03 11.67 5.34
C GLU A 40 -10.73 12.04 6.66
N PRO A 41 -11.29 11.06 7.38
CA PRO A 41 -11.90 11.27 8.69
C PRO A 41 -10.83 11.36 9.78
N GLU A 42 -11.21 11.74 11.01
CA GLU A 42 -10.26 11.74 12.12
C GLU A 42 -9.89 10.29 12.52
N PRO A 43 -8.60 10.01 12.78
CA PRO A 43 -8.17 8.71 13.26
C PRO A 43 -8.64 8.52 14.71
N THR A 44 -9.45 7.49 14.95
CA THR A 44 -9.91 7.10 16.29
C THR A 44 -9.44 5.70 16.65
N ALA A 45 -9.52 5.38 17.94
CA ALA A 45 -9.19 4.05 18.44
C ALA A 45 -10.00 2.94 17.76
N ASP A 46 -11.30 3.17 17.54
CA ASP A 46 -12.19 2.18 16.94
C ASP A 46 -11.87 1.98 15.46
N ARG A 47 -11.59 3.07 14.73
CA ARG A 47 -11.16 3.00 13.33
C ARG A 47 -9.86 2.23 13.15
N ILE A 48 -8.88 2.42 14.03
CA ILE A 48 -7.63 1.66 14.00
C ILE A 48 -7.89 0.16 14.24
N LYS A 49 -8.80 -0.21 15.16
CA LYS A 49 -9.18 -1.62 15.40
C LYS A 49 -9.92 -2.23 14.22
N VAL A 50 -10.80 -1.46 13.56
CA VAL A 50 -11.47 -1.88 12.32
C VAL A 50 -10.43 -2.13 11.22
N GLY A 51 -9.49 -1.20 11.03
CA GLY A 51 -8.38 -1.36 10.10
C GLY A 51 -7.54 -2.60 10.36
N GLN A 52 -7.24 -2.88 11.63
CA GLN A 52 -6.54 -4.10 12.04
C GLN A 52 -7.34 -5.36 11.66
N THR A 53 -8.64 -5.35 11.91
CA THR A 53 -9.54 -6.47 11.58
C THR A 53 -9.60 -6.69 10.07
N LEU A 54 -9.67 -5.62 9.28
CA LEU A 54 -9.63 -5.69 7.82
C LEU A 54 -8.31 -6.25 7.31
N TYR A 55 -7.18 -5.80 7.86
CA TYR A 55 -5.85 -6.31 7.51
C TYR A 55 -5.74 -7.82 7.73
N GLN A 56 -6.37 -8.34 8.80
CA GLN A 56 -6.45 -9.77 9.05
C GLN A 56 -7.41 -10.49 8.10
N LYS A 57 -8.64 -9.97 7.95
CA LYS A 57 -9.72 -10.57 7.16
C LYS A 57 -9.40 -10.65 5.67
N LEU A 58 -8.74 -9.62 5.14
CA LEU A 58 -8.29 -9.54 3.75
C LEU A 58 -6.94 -10.24 3.54
N GLU A 59 -6.41 -10.88 4.58
CA GLU A 59 -5.17 -11.66 4.55
C GLU A 59 -3.94 -10.87 4.07
N CYS A 60 -3.93 -9.55 4.27
CA CYS A 60 -2.82 -8.67 3.90
C CYS A 60 -1.48 -9.16 4.49
N TRP A 61 -1.56 -9.78 5.67
CA TRP A 61 -0.44 -10.37 6.39
C TRP A 61 0.22 -11.57 5.71
N LYS A 62 -0.44 -12.26 4.78
CA LYS A 62 0.17 -13.37 4.02
C LYS A 62 1.34 -12.88 3.17
N CYS A 63 1.25 -11.67 2.66
CA CYS A 63 2.32 -11.03 1.90
C CYS A 63 3.12 -10.08 2.81
N HIS A 64 2.45 -9.18 3.53
CA HIS A 64 3.11 -8.11 4.27
C HIS A 64 3.59 -8.51 5.68
N GLY A 65 3.21 -9.68 6.20
CA GLY A 65 3.53 -10.13 7.56
C GLY A 65 2.65 -9.51 8.64
N VAL A 66 2.58 -10.10 9.84
CA VAL A 66 1.68 -9.61 10.91
C VAL A 66 2.07 -8.23 11.44
N GLU A 67 3.35 -7.88 11.32
CA GLU A 67 3.90 -6.57 11.70
C GLU A 67 4.08 -5.63 10.49
N GLY A 68 3.66 -6.02 9.28
CA GLY A 68 3.85 -5.21 8.08
C GLY A 68 5.30 -5.11 7.58
N ARG A 69 6.16 -6.08 7.89
CA ARG A 69 7.58 -6.06 7.50
C ARG A 69 7.88 -6.53 6.08
N GLY A 70 6.86 -6.92 5.31
CA GLY A 70 7.04 -7.55 4.00
C GLY A 70 7.61 -8.96 4.08
N ASN A 71 7.38 -9.65 5.21
CA ASN A 71 7.91 -10.98 5.52
C ASN A 71 6.77 -11.99 5.80
N GLY A 72 5.62 -11.81 5.16
CA GLY A 72 4.54 -12.78 5.23
C GLY A 72 4.96 -14.12 4.59
N PRO A 73 4.25 -15.22 4.89
CA PRO A 73 4.57 -16.55 4.37
C PRO A 73 4.65 -16.65 2.83
N SER A 74 3.98 -15.76 2.11
CA SER A 74 4.02 -15.72 0.64
C SER A 74 5.06 -14.74 0.08
N ALA A 75 5.70 -13.91 0.91
CA ALA A 75 6.50 -12.77 0.47
C ALA A 75 7.66 -13.17 -0.48
N ASP A 76 8.34 -14.27 -0.19
CA ASP A 76 9.49 -14.73 -0.97
C ASP A 76 9.11 -15.42 -2.30
N THR A 77 7.83 -15.78 -2.47
CA THR A 77 7.33 -16.44 -3.70
C THR A 77 6.64 -15.49 -4.67
N LEU A 78 6.48 -14.22 -4.33
CA LEU A 78 5.78 -13.25 -5.17
C LEU A 78 6.63 -12.85 -6.38
N THR A 79 5.98 -12.83 -7.54
CA THR A 79 6.55 -12.31 -8.79
C THR A 79 5.63 -11.28 -9.41
N ASP A 80 6.19 -10.36 -10.18
CA ASP A 80 5.42 -9.47 -11.06
C ASP A 80 4.87 -10.22 -12.29
N ASP A 81 4.10 -9.53 -13.14
CA ASP A 81 3.53 -10.11 -14.36
C ASP A 81 4.58 -10.58 -15.38
N GLU A 82 5.84 -10.18 -15.22
CA GLU A 82 6.99 -10.62 -16.01
C GLU A 82 7.78 -11.75 -15.33
N ASN A 83 7.23 -12.37 -14.28
CA ASN A 83 7.87 -13.40 -13.44
C ASN A 83 9.15 -12.95 -12.73
N ARG A 84 9.37 -11.64 -12.54
CA ARG A 84 10.49 -11.13 -11.77
C ARG A 84 10.13 -11.11 -10.28
N PRO A 85 11.03 -11.51 -9.38
CA PRO A 85 10.77 -11.44 -7.94
C PRO A 85 10.40 -10.03 -7.49
N ILE A 86 9.32 -9.91 -6.72
CA ILE A 86 8.87 -8.64 -6.15
C ILE A 86 8.57 -8.82 -4.66
N ARG A 87 9.06 -7.89 -3.84
CA ARG A 87 8.83 -7.92 -2.39
C ARG A 87 7.76 -6.91 -1.97
N PRO A 88 6.85 -7.28 -1.05
CA PRO A 88 5.93 -6.33 -0.46
C PRO A 88 6.69 -5.23 0.29
N PHE A 89 6.10 -4.05 0.36
CA PHE A 89 6.68 -2.94 1.09
C PHE A 89 6.79 -3.27 2.59
N ASN A 90 7.94 -2.95 3.17
CA ASN A 90 8.16 -2.99 4.61
C ASN A 90 7.70 -1.66 5.20
N PHE A 91 6.58 -1.67 5.92
CA PHE A 91 6.03 -0.47 6.55
C PHE A 91 6.96 0.15 7.61
N HIS A 92 7.95 -0.59 8.11
CA HIS A 92 8.96 -0.06 9.02
C HIS A 92 10.04 0.78 8.32
N ASP A 93 10.07 0.80 6.98
CA ASP A 93 11.06 1.53 6.18
C ASP A 93 10.48 2.89 5.75
N SER A 94 10.91 4.00 6.35
CA SER A 94 10.32 5.33 6.10
C SER A 94 10.73 5.99 4.77
N GLU A 95 11.72 5.44 4.07
CA GLU A 95 12.39 6.15 2.97
C GLU A 95 12.01 5.62 1.56
N LYS A 96 11.32 4.48 1.47
CA LYS A 96 11.18 3.73 0.20
C LYS A 96 9.75 3.57 -0.32
N PHE A 97 8.87 4.51 -0.03
CA PHE A 97 7.52 4.50 -0.61
C PHE A 97 7.58 4.66 -2.13
N LYS A 98 6.95 3.73 -2.86
CA LYS A 98 6.92 3.76 -4.34
C LYS A 98 5.93 4.77 -4.90
N CYS A 99 4.79 4.95 -4.23
CA CYS A 99 3.65 5.72 -4.74
C CYS A 99 3.36 7.01 -3.95
N GLY A 100 4.32 7.43 -3.10
CA GLY A 100 4.21 8.59 -2.23
C GLY A 100 3.90 8.23 -0.78
N THR A 101 3.92 9.24 0.10
CA THR A 101 3.88 9.07 1.55
C THR A 101 2.62 9.63 2.20
N ALA A 102 1.71 10.25 1.45
CA ALA A 102 0.47 10.83 1.98
C ALA A 102 -0.63 9.77 2.17
N ASP A 103 -1.55 9.99 3.12
CA ASP A 103 -2.59 9.02 3.47
C ASP A 103 -3.52 8.69 2.29
N TRP A 104 -3.92 9.69 1.52
CA TRP A 104 -4.72 9.48 0.30
C TRP A 104 -4.00 8.66 -0.78
N GLN A 105 -2.66 8.65 -0.79
CA GLN A 105 -1.88 7.83 -1.73
C GLN A 105 -1.92 6.37 -1.30
N MET A 106 -1.77 6.11 0.00
CA MET A 106 -1.98 4.77 0.56
C MET A 106 -3.41 4.30 0.31
N TYR A 107 -4.41 5.16 0.56
CA TYR A 107 -5.82 4.91 0.21
C TYR A 107 -5.97 4.43 -1.23
N LYS A 108 -5.42 5.21 -2.15
CA LYS A 108 -5.50 4.93 -3.58
C LYS A 108 -4.83 3.60 -3.92
N ASP A 109 -3.63 3.33 -3.41
CA ASP A 109 -2.83 2.17 -3.79
C ASP A 109 -3.54 0.83 -3.54
N PHE A 110 -4.25 0.66 -2.41
CA PHE A 110 -5.02 -0.58 -2.20
C PHE A 110 -6.40 -0.52 -2.87
N MET A 111 -7.03 0.65 -2.98
CA MET A 111 -8.33 0.74 -3.66
C MET A 111 -8.20 0.50 -5.17
N THR A 112 -7.09 0.86 -5.80
CA THR A 112 -6.85 0.60 -7.22
C THR A 112 -6.04 -0.66 -7.48
N GLY A 113 -5.30 -1.15 -6.48
CA GLY A 113 -4.24 -2.13 -6.68
C GLY A 113 -3.04 -1.52 -7.40
N LEU A 114 -2.03 -2.36 -7.63
CA LEU A 114 -0.81 -1.98 -8.33
C LEU A 114 -0.61 -2.91 -9.54
N ASP A 115 -1.07 -2.47 -10.70
CA ASP A 115 -0.93 -3.18 -11.98
C ASP A 115 0.51 -3.65 -12.22
N GLY A 116 0.65 -4.87 -12.73
CA GLY A 116 1.94 -5.52 -12.88
C GLY A 116 2.42 -6.24 -11.62
N SER A 117 1.77 -6.07 -10.46
CA SER A 117 2.16 -6.74 -9.21
C SER A 117 1.05 -7.64 -8.65
N PRO A 118 1.37 -8.54 -7.70
CA PRO A 118 0.36 -9.34 -6.99
C PRO A 118 -0.55 -8.55 -6.04
N MET A 119 -0.38 -7.23 -5.89
CA MET A 119 -1.22 -6.42 -4.99
C MET A 119 -2.54 -6.06 -5.68
N PRO A 120 -3.66 -6.68 -5.28
CA PRO A 120 -4.93 -6.54 -6.00
C PRO A 120 -5.62 -5.22 -5.67
N SER A 121 -6.63 -4.91 -6.49
CA SER A 121 -7.62 -3.89 -6.16
C SER A 121 -8.60 -4.39 -5.09
N PHE A 122 -8.97 -3.51 -4.16
CA PHE A 122 -9.96 -3.77 -3.13
C PHE A 122 -11.26 -2.98 -3.31
N VAL A 123 -11.43 -2.24 -4.42
CA VAL A 123 -12.62 -1.40 -4.66
C VAL A 123 -13.94 -2.17 -4.56
N ASP A 124 -13.96 -3.44 -4.97
CA ASP A 124 -15.17 -4.28 -4.95
C ASP A 124 -15.42 -4.94 -3.58
N ASN A 125 -14.41 -4.95 -2.70
CA ASN A 125 -14.43 -5.74 -1.46
C ASN A 125 -14.35 -4.89 -0.18
N VAL A 126 -14.03 -3.59 -0.30
CA VAL A 126 -13.83 -2.68 0.83
C VAL A 126 -14.61 -1.41 0.60
N LYS A 127 -15.41 -1.00 1.58
CA LYS A 127 -16.14 0.27 1.49
C LYS A 127 -15.17 1.46 1.58
N PRO A 128 -15.46 2.60 0.92
CA PRO A 128 -14.62 3.78 0.98
C PRO A 128 -14.28 4.28 2.40
N ASP A 129 -15.17 4.07 3.38
CA ASP A 129 -14.89 4.47 4.76
C ASP A 129 -13.97 3.50 5.51
N GLU A 130 -14.13 2.20 5.24
CA GLU A 130 -13.31 1.10 5.77
C GLU A 130 -11.88 1.14 5.20
N ALA A 131 -11.74 1.65 3.97
CA ALA A 131 -10.48 1.92 3.34
C ALA A 131 -9.61 2.90 4.16
N TRP A 132 -10.20 3.98 4.69
CA TRP A 132 -9.51 4.88 5.61
C TRP A 132 -9.09 4.20 6.91
N ASP A 133 -9.93 3.33 7.46
CA ASP A 133 -9.59 2.54 8.66
C ASP A 133 -8.34 1.69 8.45
N LEU A 134 -8.23 1.07 7.28
CA LEU A 134 -7.03 0.31 6.89
C LEU A 134 -5.80 1.22 6.81
N VAL A 135 -5.90 2.41 6.20
CA VAL A 135 -4.80 3.40 6.18
C VAL A 135 -4.34 3.72 7.60
N PHE A 136 -5.28 4.00 8.52
CA PHE A 136 -4.93 4.34 9.90
C PHE A 136 -4.20 3.19 10.59
N TYR A 137 -4.64 1.95 10.39
CA TYR A 137 -3.92 0.80 10.91
C TYR A 137 -2.50 0.68 10.32
N LEU A 138 -2.34 0.85 9.00
CA LEU A 138 -1.03 0.79 8.36
C LEU A 138 -0.07 1.88 8.87
N ARG A 139 -0.57 3.07 9.21
CA ARG A 139 0.21 4.13 9.86
C ARG A 139 0.74 3.73 11.22
N THR A 140 0.02 2.89 11.97
CA THR A 140 0.52 2.37 13.25
C THR A 140 1.75 1.48 13.11
N LEU A 141 1.91 0.84 11.94
CA LEU A 141 3.03 -0.07 11.63
C LEU A 141 4.31 0.68 11.22
N GLN A 142 4.19 1.97 10.90
CA GLN A 142 5.32 2.79 10.44
C GLN A 142 6.19 3.27 11.60
N PRO A 143 7.49 3.58 11.38
CA PRO A 143 8.37 4.04 12.45
C PRO A 143 8.01 5.46 12.92
N MET A 144 7.39 6.25 12.04
CA MET A 144 7.02 7.66 12.25
C MET A 144 6.08 7.86 13.45
N ASN A 145 6.25 8.96 14.18
CA ASN A 145 5.41 9.30 15.33
C ASN A 145 4.09 9.98 14.90
N SER A 146 3.24 9.24 14.19
CA SER A 146 1.93 9.72 13.72
C SER A 146 0.88 9.71 14.84
N LYS A 147 -0.27 10.37 14.61
CA LYS A 147 -1.40 10.35 15.55
C LYS A 147 -1.90 8.91 15.77
N GLU A 148 -1.99 8.13 14.70
CA GLU A 148 -2.44 6.74 14.73
C GLU A 148 -1.52 5.89 15.58
N LYS A 149 -0.20 6.08 15.45
CA LYS A 149 0.78 5.36 16.25
C LYS A 149 0.69 5.71 17.74
N GLN A 150 0.41 6.96 18.07
CA GLN A 150 0.19 7.39 19.46
C GLN A 150 -1.07 6.75 20.04
N ILE A 151 -2.18 6.75 19.28
CA ILE A 151 -3.43 6.10 19.68
C ILE A 151 -3.20 4.59 19.86
N ALA A 152 -2.53 3.92 18.92
CA ALA A 152 -2.21 2.50 19.01
C ALA A 152 -1.38 2.17 20.26
N LYS A 153 -0.41 3.02 20.61
CA LYS A 153 0.37 2.88 21.85
C LYS A 153 -0.51 3.03 23.10
N GLN A 154 -1.42 4.01 23.12
CA GLN A 154 -2.36 4.19 24.23
C GLN A 154 -3.32 3.01 24.39
N LEU A 155 -3.72 2.39 23.28
CA LEU A 155 -4.55 1.18 23.28
C LEU A 155 -3.80 -0.09 23.69
N GLY A 156 -2.46 -0.06 23.72
CA GLY A 156 -1.65 -1.28 23.83
C GLY A 156 -1.92 -2.24 22.68
N LEU A 157 -2.13 -1.72 21.47
CA LEU A 157 -2.48 -2.53 20.30
C LEU A 157 -1.36 -3.53 20.00
N LYS A 158 -1.71 -4.82 19.97
CA LYS A 158 -0.79 -5.90 19.62
C LYS A 158 -0.91 -6.23 18.12
N PRO A 159 0.15 -6.76 17.48
CA PRO A 159 0.04 -7.32 16.13
C PRO A 159 -1.08 -8.35 16.05
N ILE A 160 -1.67 -8.50 14.86
CA ILE A 160 -2.68 -9.54 14.63
C ILE A 160 -2.09 -10.93 14.90
N ALA A 161 -2.92 -11.85 15.39
CA ALA A 161 -2.51 -13.22 15.58
C ALA A 161 -2.34 -13.90 14.20
N GLY A 162 -1.10 -14.12 13.78
CA GLY A 162 -0.77 -15.00 12.65
C GLY A 162 -0.21 -16.31 13.15
N ALA A 163 -0.44 -17.40 12.40
CA ALA A 163 0.31 -18.64 12.57
C ALA A 163 1.82 -18.33 12.59
N ALA A 164 2.54 -18.90 13.56
CA ALA A 164 3.93 -18.60 13.90
C ALA A 164 4.79 -18.20 12.67
N GLN A 165 5.26 -16.95 12.66
CA GLN A 165 6.23 -16.51 11.66
C GLN A 165 7.51 -17.35 11.81
N PRO A 166 8.09 -17.88 10.71
CA PRO A 166 9.46 -18.38 10.77
C PRO A 166 10.39 -17.24 11.21
N PRO A 167 11.46 -17.54 11.98
CA PRO A 167 12.36 -16.52 12.49
C PRO A 167 12.92 -15.67 11.34
N ALA A 168 12.96 -14.36 11.55
CA ALA A 168 13.55 -13.44 10.60
C ALA A 168 15.01 -13.83 10.36
N ASN A 169 15.32 -14.32 9.16
CA ASN A 169 16.71 -14.50 8.75
C ASN A 169 17.33 -13.11 8.59
N ASN A 170 18.15 -12.73 9.56
CA ASN A 170 19.07 -11.60 9.42
C ASN A 170 20.05 -11.92 8.29
N PRO A 171 20.19 -11.05 7.27
CA PRO A 171 21.32 -11.18 6.35
C PRO A 171 22.61 -10.86 7.11
N GLN A 172 23.56 -11.80 7.08
CA GLN A 172 24.98 -11.56 7.36
C GLN A 172 25.60 -10.73 6.23
#